data_AF-A0A2V4H4N4-F1
#
_entry.id   AF-A0A2V4H4N4-F1
#
_cell.length_a   1.000
_cell.length_b   1.000
_cell.length_c   1.000
_cell.angle_alpha   90.00
_cell.angle_beta   90.00
_cell.angle_gamma   90.00
#
_symmetry.space_group_name_H-M   'P 1'
#
loop_
_entity.id
_entity.type
_entity.pdbx_description
1 polymer ?
#
loop_
_entity_poly.entity_id
_entity_poly.type
_entity_poly.pdbx_seq_one_letter_code
_entity_poly.pdbx_strand_id
1 'polypeptide(L)'
;QMGKGVVDERHPRFLGNAALSSGDFVHRAIEAADLIINIGHDVIEKPPFFMVRGGTEVIHISFRSAEVDAVYFPQVEVIGDIANAVWQIGEALTETSHWDFTRLMAIREANEAQIAEGGDDNRFPVYPQRMVADIRRVLPSEGIVALDNGIYKIWFARNYKAHKPNTVLLDNALATMGAGLPSAMAAHLVYPDRPVISVCGDGGFMMNSQEL
;
A
#
# COMPACT_ATOMS: atom_id res chain seq x y z
N GLN A 1 1.79 -0.90 4.84
CA GLN A 1 1.48 -1.02 3.40
C GLN A 1 1.78 -2.40 2.83
N MET A 2 1.81 -3.45 3.65
CA MET A 2 2.05 -4.83 3.20
C MET A 2 0.93 -5.36 2.28
N GLY A 3 -0.25 -4.73 2.29
CA GLY A 3 -1.36 -5.05 1.40
C GLY A 3 -1.22 -4.58 -0.06
N LYS A 4 -0.12 -3.92 -0.46
CA LYS A 4 0.06 -3.47 -1.86
C LYS A 4 -0.01 -4.66 -2.82
N GLY A 5 -0.82 -4.50 -3.85
CA GLY A 5 -1.01 -5.52 -4.89
C GLY A 5 -1.99 -6.65 -4.55
N VAL A 6 -2.60 -6.67 -3.36
CA VAL A 6 -3.72 -7.59 -3.05
C VAL A 6 -4.86 -7.37 -4.03
N VAL A 7 -5.15 -6.11 -4.34
CA VAL A 7 -5.90 -5.70 -5.53
C VAL A 7 -4.92 -5.20 -6.58
N ASP A 8 -5.20 -5.47 -7.87
CA ASP A 8 -4.42 -4.89 -8.95
C ASP A 8 -4.60 -3.37 -8.92
N GLU A 9 -3.53 -2.63 -8.62
CA GLU A 9 -3.57 -1.18 -8.42
C GLU A 9 -3.83 -0.40 -9.73
N ARG A 10 -3.96 -1.08 -10.87
CA ARG A 10 -4.46 -0.51 -12.13
C ARG A 10 -5.97 -0.50 -12.22
N HIS A 11 -6.66 -1.19 -11.31
CA HIS A 11 -8.11 -1.28 -11.30
C HIS A 11 -8.75 0.12 -11.30
N PRO A 12 -9.78 0.40 -12.11
CA PRO A 12 -10.35 1.74 -12.25
C PRO A 12 -10.94 2.31 -10.95
N ARG A 13 -11.22 1.46 -9.96
CA ARG A 13 -11.70 1.86 -8.63
C ARG A 13 -10.63 1.90 -7.54
N PHE A 14 -9.38 1.62 -7.87
CA PHE A 14 -8.28 1.75 -6.91
C PHE A 14 -8.00 3.24 -6.66
N LEU A 15 -8.09 3.69 -5.40
CA LEU A 15 -7.95 5.10 -5.04
C LEU A 15 -6.50 5.52 -4.75
N GLY A 16 -5.63 4.55 -4.42
CA GLY A 16 -4.25 4.79 -4.00
C GLY A 16 -3.94 4.21 -2.62
N ASN A 17 -2.76 4.52 -2.10
CA ASN A 17 -2.28 4.04 -0.80
C ASN A 17 -2.13 5.22 0.16
N ALA A 18 -2.65 5.09 1.39
CA ALA A 18 -2.42 6.05 2.46
C ALA A 18 -0.98 5.89 3.01
N ALA A 19 0.00 6.50 2.34
CA ALA A 19 1.41 6.48 2.77
C ALA A 19 1.72 7.55 3.82
N LEU A 20 0.98 8.65 3.78
CA LEU A 20 1.11 9.77 4.72
C LEU A 20 0.10 9.60 5.87
N SER A 21 0.24 10.42 6.91
CA SER A 21 -0.70 10.42 8.05
C SER A 21 -2.03 11.11 7.76
N SER A 22 -2.02 12.09 6.86
CA SER A 22 -3.12 12.99 6.58
C SER A 22 -2.79 13.85 5.36
N GLY A 23 -3.79 14.58 4.84
CA GLY A 23 -3.59 15.62 3.83
C GLY A 23 -3.26 15.12 2.42
N ASP A 24 -3.27 13.82 2.20
CA ASP A 24 -3.13 13.21 0.86
C ASP A 24 -4.49 13.03 0.17
N PHE A 25 -4.49 12.83 -1.15
CA PHE A 25 -5.71 12.62 -1.95
C PHE A 25 -6.56 11.47 -1.39
N VAL A 26 -5.93 10.34 -1.05
CA VAL A 26 -6.62 9.17 -0.47
C VAL A 26 -7.33 9.52 0.84
N HIS A 27 -6.77 10.43 1.64
CA HIS A 27 -7.42 10.85 2.89
C HIS A 27 -8.72 11.63 2.65
N ARG A 28 -8.84 12.35 1.51
CA ARG A 28 -10.11 13.00 1.13
C ARG A 28 -11.24 12.00 0.89
N ALA A 29 -10.89 10.77 0.48
CA ALA A 29 -11.86 9.68 0.33
C ALA A 29 -12.24 9.10 1.70
N ILE A 30 -11.24 8.87 2.57
CA ILE A 30 -11.47 8.41 3.95
C ILE A 30 -12.35 9.39 4.73
N GLU A 31 -12.05 10.69 4.66
CA GLU A 31 -12.81 11.75 5.34
C GLU A 31 -14.24 11.90 4.81
N ALA A 32 -14.50 11.46 3.58
CA ALA A 32 -15.83 11.49 2.98
C ALA A 32 -16.65 10.21 3.24
N ALA A 33 -16.03 9.19 3.83
CA ALA A 33 -16.69 7.94 4.13
C ALA A 33 -17.59 8.08 5.36
N ASP A 34 -18.82 7.57 5.24
CA ASP A 34 -19.75 7.33 6.35
C ASP A 34 -19.47 5.98 7.03
N LEU A 35 -18.93 5.02 6.28
CA LEU A 35 -18.50 3.71 6.75
C LEU A 35 -17.16 3.31 6.12
N ILE A 36 -16.25 2.78 6.94
CA ILE A 36 -14.98 2.19 6.50
C ILE A 36 -14.97 0.70 6.83
N ILE A 37 -14.82 -0.15 5.81
CA ILE A 37 -14.57 -1.58 6.00
C ILE A 37 -13.06 -1.82 5.89
N ASN A 38 -12.42 -2.05 7.04
CA ASN A 38 -10.99 -2.31 7.12
C ASN A 38 -10.71 -3.81 7.11
N ILE A 39 -10.02 -4.30 6.08
CA ILE A 39 -9.86 -5.72 5.80
C ILE A 39 -8.38 -6.12 5.94
N GLY A 40 -8.10 -7.10 6.81
CA GLY A 40 -6.77 -7.65 7.00
C GLY A 40 -5.75 -6.66 7.58
N HIS A 41 -6.22 -5.62 8.27
CA HIS A 41 -5.34 -4.65 8.92
C HIS A 41 -4.74 -5.21 10.21
N ASP A 42 -3.44 -4.98 10.37
CA ASP A 42 -2.67 -5.26 11.58
C ASP A 42 -2.16 -3.92 12.14
N VAL A 43 -2.33 -3.71 13.44
CA VAL A 43 -1.94 -2.48 14.15
C VAL A 43 -0.42 -2.29 14.25
N ILE A 44 0.36 -3.35 13.97
CA ILE A 44 1.81 -3.23 13.76
C ILE A 44 2.09 -2.25 12.62
N GLU A 45 1.22 -2.20 11.61
CA GLU A 45 1.24 -1.11 10.66
C GLU A 45 0.51 0.10 11.23
N LYS A 46 1.11 1.27 11.01
CA LYS A 46 0.39 2.53 11.22
C LYS A 46 -0.95 2.49 10.47
N PRO A 47 -2.08 2.80 11.14
CA PRO A 47 -3.38 2.78 10.49
C PRO A 47 -3.45 3.86 9.41
N PRO A 48 -4.22 3.63 8.32
CA PRO A 48 -4.37 4.59 7.23
C PRO A 48 -5.11 5.87 7.66
N PHE A 49 -5.73 5.86 8.84
CA PHE A 49 -6.43 6.99 9.45
C PHE A 49 -6.47 6.83 10.97
N PHE A 50 -6.72 7.93 11.67
CA PHE A 50 -6.97 7.90 13.11
C PHE A 50 -8.46 7.99 13.39
N MET A 51 -8.97 7.09 14.22
CA MET A 51 -10.37 7.11 14.61
C MET A 51 -10.62 8.22 15.64
N VAL A 52 -11.78 8.88 15.51
CA VAL A 52 -12.24 9.92 16.44
C VAL A 52 -13.56 9.46 17.05
N ARG A 53 -13.76 9.70 18.36
CA ARG A 53 -15.03 9.37 19.02
C ARG A 53 -16.17 10.15 18.36
N GLY A 54 -17.20 9.45 17.91
CA GLY A 54 -18.30 10.05 17.13
C GLY A 54 -17.95 10.37 15.67
N GLY A 55 -16.81 9.88 15.17
CA GLY A 55 -16.45 9.93 13.76
C GLY A 55 -17.05 8.78 12.94
N THR A 56 -16.49 8.55 11.75
CA THR A 56 -16.87 7.49 10.80
C THR A 56 -16.88 6.11 11.45
N GLU A 57 -17.90 5.31 11.15
CA GLU A 57 -17.98 3.93 11.62
C GLU A 57 -16.98 3.03 10.89
N VAL A 58 -16.43 2.06 11.61
CA VAL A 58 -15.40 1.15 11.12
C VAL A 58 -15.80 -0.30 11.42
N ILE A 59 -15.85 -1.11 10.37
CA ILE A 59 -15.96 -2.57 10.45
C ILE A 59 -14.57 -3.15 10.26
N HIS A 60 -14.14 -4.02 11.17
CA HIS A 60 -12.88 -4.72 11.10
C HIS A 60 -13.11 -6.17 10.66
N ILE A 61 -12.49 -6.58 9.55
CA ILE A 61 -12.54 -7.96 9.04
C ILE A 61 -11.13 -8.54 9.07
N SER A 62 -10.89 -9.54 9.90
CA SER A 62 -9.56 -10.13 10.07
C SER A 62 -9.62 -11.54 10.67
N PHE A 63 -8.49 -12.24 10.67
CA PHE A 63 -8.33 -13.52 11.36
C PHE A 63 -8.22 -13.36 12.89
N ARG A 64 -7.92 -12.14 13.35
CA ARG A 64 -7.72 -11.82 14.77
C ARG A 64 -8.56 -10.61 15.13
N SER A 65 -8.99 -10.54 16.39
CA SER A 65 -9.66 -9.35 16.91
C SER A 65 -8.78 -8.11 16.77
N ALA A 66 -9.43 -6.96 16.62
CA ALA A 66 -8.74 -5.70 16.60
C ALA A 66 -8.07 -5.46 17.96
N GLU A 67 -6.79 -5.15 17.97
CA GLU A 67 -6.14 -4.62 19.17
C GLU A 67 -6.63 -3.19 19.36
N VAL A 68 -7.61 -3.03 20.25
CA VAL A 68 -8.23 -1.73 20.51
C VAL A 68 -7.22 -0.82 21.20
N ASP A 69 -6.88 0.29 20.55
CA ASP A 69 -6.03 1.35 21.08
C ASP A 69 -6.72 2.72 20.95
N ALA A 70 -6.13 3.78 21.49
CA ALA A 70 -6.61 5.15 21.42
C ALA A 70 -6.83 5.66 19.99
N VAL A 71 -6.19 5.02 19.01
CA VAL A 71 -6.16 5.45 17.60
C VAL A 71 -6.97 4.56 16.65
N TYR A 72 -7.31 3.33 17.06
CA TYR A 72 -8.06 2.35 16.27
C TYR A 72 -9.00 1.55 17.18
N PHE A 73 -10.31 1.78 17.03
CA PHE A 73 -11.37 1.23 17.85
C PHE A 73 -12.63 0.92 17.01
N PRO A 74 -12.64 -0.16 16.19
CA PRO A 74 -13.77 -0.49 15.32
C PRO A 74 -15.06 -0.75 16.10
N GLN A 75 -16.20 -0.50 15.46
CA GLN A 75 -17.54 -0.68 16.06
C GLN A 75 -18.04 -2.12 15.92
N VAL A 76 -17.65 -2.78 14.83
CA VAL A 76 -18.03 -4.17 14.52
C VAL A 76 -16.79 -4.95 14.09
N GLU A 77 -16.68 -6.17 14.56
CA GLU A 77 -15.62 -7.11 14.20
C GLU A 77 -16.20 -8.36 13.53
N VAL A 78 -15.63 -8.75 12.40
CA VAL A 78 -15.91 -10.00 11.69
C VAL A 78 -14.64 -10.83 11.72
N ILE A 79 -14.61 -11.80 12.65
CA ILE A 79 -13.42 -12.61 12.92
C ILE A 79 -13.51 -13.94 12.22
N GLY A 80 -12.55 -14.23 11.34
CA GLY A 80 -12.47 -15.49 10.61
C GLY A 80 -11.75 -15.35 9.27
N ASP A 81 -12.06 -16.27 8.36
CA ASP A 81 -11.48 -16.24 7.01
C ASP A 81 -11.95 -15.01 6.23
N ILE A 82 -10.98 -14.17 5.87
CA ILE A 82 -11.21 -12.89 5.18
C ILE A 82 -11.87 -13.12 3.82
N ALA A 83 -11.40 -14.11 3.05
CA ALA A 83 -11.91 -14.36 1.72
C ALA A 83 -13.39 -14.78 1.76
N ASN A 84 -13.74 -15.69 2.67
CA ASN A 84 -15.11 -16.12 2.91
C ASN A 84 -15.99 -14.96 3.41
N ALA A 85 -15.51 -14.13 4.33
CA ALA A 85 -16.27 -12.97 4.80
C ALA A 85 -16.58 -11.98 3.65
N VAL A 86 -15.58 -11.62 2.85
CA VAL A 86 -15.75 -10.75 1.68
C VAL A 86 -16.68 -11.37 0.65
N TRP A 87 -16.55 -12.68 0.40
CA TRP A 87 -17.44 -13.40 -0.51
C TRP A 87 -18.90 -13.35 -0.03
N GLN A 88 -19.18 -13.64 1.25
CA GLN A 88 -20.54 -13.60 1.80
C GLN A 88 -21.14 -12.19 1.77
N ILE A 89 -20.33 -11.16 2.04
CA ILE A 89 -20.76 -9.76 1.88
C ILE A 89 -21.13 -9.52 0.41
N GLY A 90 -20.32 -9.98 -0.53
CA GLY A 90 -20.59 -9.91 -1.97
C GLY A 90 -21.91 -10.56 -2.37
N GLU A 91 -22.19 -11.79 -1.91
CA GLU A 91 -23.43 -12.51 -2.21
C GLU A 91 -24.67 -11.83 -1.60
N ALA A 92 -24.52 -11.16 -0.46
CA ALA A 92 -25.62 -10.47 0.21
C ALA A 92 -25.98 -9.13 -0.45
N LEU A 93 -25.07 -8.54 -1.24
CA LEU A 93 -25.28 -7.27 -1.94
C LEU A 93 -26.12 -7.50 -3.21
N THR A 94 -27.42 -7.20 -3.13
CA THR A 94 -28.37 -7.47 -4.23
C THR A 94 -28.70 -6.25 -5.09
N GLU A 95 -28.59 -5.03 -4.57
CA GLU A 95 -28.87 -3.80 -5.31
C GLU A 95 -27.81 -2.73 -5.03
N THR A 96 -26.95 -2.47 -6.03
CA THR A 96 -25.82 -1.52 -5.92
C THR A 96 -25.85 -0.42 -6.97
N SER A 97 -26.94 -0.34 -7.75
CA SER A 97 -27.09 0.61 -8.86
C SER A 97 -27.14 2.08 -8.41
N HIS A 98 -27.56 2.31 -7.17
CA HIS A 98 -27.65 3.64 -6.56
C HIS A 98 -26.31 4.15 -6.02
N TRP A 99 -25.23 3.35 -6.07
CA TRP A 99 -23.92 3.76 -5.57
C TRP A 99 -23.32 4.86 -6.43
N ASP A 100 -23.12 6.03 -5.84
CA ASP A 100 -22.44 7.15 -6.48
C ASP A 100 -20.95 7.15 -6.16
N PHE A 101 -20.15 6.82 -7.17
CA PHE A 101 -18.68 6.85 -7.08
C PHE A 101 -18.06 8.16 -7.59
N THR A 102 -18.86 9.14 -8.02
CA THR A 102 -18.39 10.35 -8.70
C THR A 102 -17.31 11.08 -7.90
N ARG A 103 -17.55 11.31 -6.60
CA ARG A 103 -16.57 11.95 -5.71
C ARG A 103 -15.27 11.15 -5.60
N LEU A 104 -15.37 9.83 -5.44
CA LEU A 104 -14.19 8.96 -5.31
C LEU A 104 -13.39 8.90 -6.61
N MET A 105 -14.06 8.89 -7.75
CA MET A 105 -13.39 8.90 -9.06
C MET A 105 -12.68 10.23 -9.34
N ALA A 106 -13.25 11.36 -8.92
CA ALA A 106 -12.59 12.66 -9.02
C ALA A 106 -11.32 12.73 -8.13
N ILE A 107 -11.39 12.18 -6.91
CA ILE A 107 -10.22 12.07 -6.01
C ILE A 107 -9.15 11.19 -6.64
N ARG A 108 -9.54 10.06 -7.21
CA ARG A 108 -8.63 9.15 -7.93
C ARG A 108 -7.95 9.86 -9.09
N GLU A 109 -8.70 10.55 -9.94
CA GLU A 109 -8.16 11.26 -11.09
C GLU A 109 -7.11 12.29 -10.67
N ALA A 110 -7.40 13.06 -9.62
CA ALA A 110 -6.44 14.04 -9.09
C ALA A 110 -5.19 13.36 -8.49
N ASN A 111 -5.36 12.23 -7.80
CA ASN A 111 -4.23 11.45 -7.27
C ASN A 111 -3.36 10.89 -8.41
N GLU A 112 -3.98 10.34 -9.46
CA GLU A 112 -3.30 9.82 -10.65
C GLU A 112 -2.51 10.91 -11.38
N ALA A 113 -3.09 12.10 -11.53
CA ALA A 113 -2.39 13.25 -12.09
C ALA A 113 -1.16 13.65 -11.26
N GLN A 114 -1.27 13.64 -9.93
CA GLN A 114 -0.16 13.97 -9.04
C GLN A 114 0.92 12.87 -8.99
N ILE A 115 0.54 11.60 -9.10
CA ILE A 115 1.52 10.48 -9.21
C ILE A 115 2.30 10.56 -10.52
N ALA A 116 1.64 10.95 -11.62
CA ALA A 116 2.30 11.13 -12.91
C ALA A 116 3.26 12.33 -12.93
N GLU A 117 3.07 13.33 -12.06
CA GLU A 117 3.90 14.52 -11.99
C GLU A 117 5.36 14.18 -11.68
N GLY A 118 6.26 14.60 -12.56
CA GLY A 118 7.70 14.37 -12.44
C GLY A 118 8.15 12.94 -12.75
N GLY A 119 7.24 12.07 -13.22
CA GLY A 119 7.57 10.70 -13.64
C GLY A 119 8.54 10.61 -14.83
N ASP A 120 8.64 11.68 -15.64
CA ASP A 120 9.56 11.80 -16.78
C ASP A 120 10.57 12.96 -16.60
N ASP A 121 10.73 13.45 -15.37
CA ASP A 121 11.67 14.55 -15.08
C ASP A 121 13.12 14.11 -15.28
N ASN A 122 13.88 14.85 -16.10
CA ASN A 122 15.27 14.53 -16.45
C ASN A 122 16.31 15.30 -15.62
N ARG A 123 15.92 15.99 -14.54
CA ARG A 123 16.84 16.75 -13.69
C ARG A 123 17.83 15.88 -12.92
N PHE A 124 18.87 16.54 -12.40
CA PHE A 124 19.81 15.97 -11.44
C PHE A 124 19.91 16.86 -10.18
N PRO A 125 19.94 16.30 -8.96
CA PRO A 125 19.78 14.88 -8.61
C PRO A 125 18.45 14.29 -9.09
N VAL A 126 18.42 12.98 -9.32
CA VAL A 126 17.23 12.29 -9.88
C VAL A 126 16.02 12.54 -8.99
N TYR A 127 14.91 12.93 -9.62
CA TYR A 127 13.67 13.16 -8.90
C TYR A 127 13.09 11.82 -8.40
N PRO A 128 12.64 11.69 -7.14
CA PRO A 128 12.22 10.39 -6.61
C PRO A 128 11.05 9.75 -7.38
N GLN A 129 10.06 10.53 -7.82
CA GLN A 129 8.97 9.99 -8.65
C GLN A 129 9.47 9.44 -9.98
N ARG A 130 10.45 10.10 -10.61
CA ARG A 130 11.11 9.59 -11.82
C ARG A 130 11.73 8.21 -11.59
N MET A 131 12.47 8.05 -10.51
CA MET A 131 13.08 6.76 -10.16
C MET A 131 12.03 5.66 -9.99
N VAL A 132 10.93 5.94 -9.29
CA VAL A 132 9.84 4.98 -9.10
C VAL A 132 9.15 4.63 -10.43
N ALA A 133 8.90 5.62 -11.28
CA ALA A 133 8.28 5.44 -12.60
C ALA A 133 9.15 4.56 -13.51
N ASP A 134 10.46 4.82 -13.56
CA ASP A 134 11.41 4.04 -14.36
C ASP A 134 11.45 2.57 -13.90
N ILE A 135 11.54 2.33 -12.58
CA ILE A 135 11.57 0.96 -12.03
C ILE A 135 10.26 0.21 -12.33
N ARG A 136 9.10 0.86 -12.20
CA ARG A 136 7.82 0.24 -12.53
C ARG A 136 7.69 -0.06 -14.02
N ARG A 137 8.26 0.78 -14.89
CA ARG A 137 8.23 0.60 -16.36
C ARG A 137 9.03 -0.63 -16.80
N VAL A 138 10.15 -0.93 -16.14
CA VAL A 138 11.04 -2.03 -16.53
C VAL A 138 10.69 -3.37 -15.89
N LEU A 139 10.07 -3.37 -14.70
CA LEU A 139 9.67 -4.61 -14.04
C LEU A 139 8.37 -5.17 -14.63
N PRO A 140 8.26 -6.48 -14.91
CA PRO A 140 6.98 -7.10 -15.23
C PRO A 140 6.04 -7.10 -14.02
N SER A 141 4.77 -7.47 -14.21
CA SER A 141 3.77 -7.52 -13.13
C SER A 141 4.12 -8.47 -11.99
N GLU A 142 4.84 -9.55 -12.29
CA GLU A 142 5.30 -10.54 -11.30
C GLU A 142 6.72 -10.22 -10.76
N GLY A 143 7.34 -9.14 -11.24
CA GLY A 143 8.65 -8.70 -10.78
C GLY A 143 8.60 -8.19 -9.35
N ILE A 144 9.65 -8.47 -8.57
CA ILE A 144 9.69 -8.16 -7.14
C ILE A 144 10.58 -6.93 -6.94
N VAL A 145 10.08 -5.93 -6.20
CA VAL A 145 10.89 -4.84 -5.68
C VAL A 145 11.05 -5.00 -4.17
N ALA A 146 12.28 -5.11 -3.69
CA ALA A 146 12.61 -5.14 -2.28
C ALA A 146 13.15 -3.78 -1.86
N LEU A 147 12.48 -3.15 -0.91
CA LEU A 147 12.85 -1.84 -0.40
C LEU A 147 13.60 -1.97 0.91
N ASP A 148 14.71 -1.25 1.01
CA ASP A 148 15.29 -0.94 2.31
C ASP A 148 14.52 0.22 2.98
N ASN A 149 14.86 0.54 4.23
CA ASN A 149 14.19 1.58 5.01
C ASN A 149 14.86 2.94 4.85
N GLY A 150 14.07 3.92 4.42
CA GLY A 150 14.46 5.32 4.28
C GLY A 150 13.31 6.15 3.73
N ILE A 151 13.47 7.48 3.66
CA ILE A 151 12.39 8.38 3.21
C ILE A 151 11.89 8.05 1.80
N TYR A 152 12.76 7.49 0.95
CA TYR A 152 12.39 7.13 -0.43
C TYR A 152 11.31 6.07 -0.51
N LYS A 153 11.11 5.26 0.54
CA LYS A 153 10.03 4.26 0.59
C LYS A 153 8.65 4.90 0.48
N ILE A 154 8.48 6.15 0.95
CA ILE A 154 7.22 6.90 0.81
C ILE A 154 6.88 7.11 -0.67
N TRP A 155 7.89 7.34 -1.53
CA TRP A 155 7.67 7.47 -2.96
C TRP A 155 7.25 6.16 -3.60
N PHE A 156 7.81 5.01 -3.19
CA PHE A 156 7.33 3.71 -3.67
C PHE A 156 5.93 3.38 -3.16
N ALA A 157 5.69 3.62 -1.88
CA ALA A 157 4.39 3.48 -1.24
C ALA A 157 3.26 4.21 -2.00
N ARG A 158 3.52 5.46 -2.41
CA ARG A 158 2.56 6.30 -3.14
C ARG A 158 2.51 6.05 -4.65
N ASN A 159 3.66 5.92 -5.31
CA ASN A 159 3.75 6.02 -6.78
C ASN A 159 3.97 4.67 -7.48
N TYR A 160 4.46 3.64 -6.77
CA TYR A 160 4.68 2.32 -7.39
C TYR A 160 3.39 1.52 -7.41
N LYS A 161 2.81 1.31 -8.59
CA LYS A 161 1.60 0.50 -8.74
C LYS A 161 1.90 -0.99 -8.70
N ALA A 162 1.54 -1.66 -7.62
CA ALA A 162 1.67 -3.10 -7.49
C ALA A 162 0.54 -3.80 -8.29
N HIS A 163 0.92 -4.71 -9.18
CA HIS A 163 -0.05 -5.44 -10.02
C HIS A 163 -0.46 -6.78 -9.38
N LYS A 164 0.31 -7.26 -8.41
CA LYS A 164 0.22 -8.59 -7.80
C LYS A 164 0.61 -8.54 -6.32
N PRO A 165 0.04 -9.40 -5.47
CA PRO A 165 0.41 -9.44 -4.07
C PRO A 165 1.86 -9.90 -3.91
N ASN A 166 2.51 -9.50 -2.81
CA ASN A 166 3.88 -9.90 -2.45
C ASN A 166 4.95 -9.55 -3.51
N THR A 167 4.71 -8.54 -4.36
CA THR A 167 5.68 -8.03 -5.33
C THR A 167 6.37 -6.75 -4.88
N VAL A 168 5.88 -6.11 -3.82
CA VAL A 168 6.51 -4.94 -3.18
C VAL A 168 6.82 -5.32 -1.74
N LEU A 169 8.09 -5.66 -1.48
CA LEU A 169 8.55 -6.00 -0.14
C LEU A 169 8.95 -4.70 0.56
N LEU A 170 8.04 -4.22 1.40
CA LEU A 170 8.17 -2.96 2.13
C LEU A 170 7.86 -3.22 3.60
N ASP A 171 8.91 -3.31 4.42
CA ASP A 171 8.79 -3.51 5.86
C ASP A 171 8.38 -2.19 6.55
N ASN A 172 7.24 -2.21 7.24
CA ASN A 172 6.82 -1.15 8.16
C ASN A 172 6.69 -1.62 9.60
N ALA A 173 6.91 -2.90 9.88
CA ALA A 173 6.76 -3.46 11.21
C ALA A 173 7.96 -3.11 12.07
N LEU A 174 9.14 -3.63 11.74
CA LEU A 174 10.39 -3.28 12.42
C LEU A 174 11.03 -2.06 11.76
N ALA A 175 10.85 -1.92 10.44
CA ALA A 175 11.41 -0.84 9.64
C ALA A 175 12.95 -0.74 9.76
N THR A 176 13.63 -1.89 9.81
CA THR A 176 15.09 -1.95 9.95
C THR A 176 15.82 -1.50 8.69
N MET A 177 16.87 -0.70 8.85
CA MET A 177 17.79 -0.39 7.75
C MET A 177 18.65 -1.62 7.40
N GLY A 178 19.08 -1.72 6.15
CA GLY A 178 19.87 -2.82 5.60
C GLY A 178 19.05 -4.01 5.12
N ALA A 179 17.72 -4.00 5.25
CA ALA A 179 16.89 -5.15 4.89
C ALA A 179 16.76 -5.36 3.37
N GLY A 180 16.91 -4.31 2.56
CA GLY A 180 16.58 -4.36 1.13
C GLY A 180 17.38 -5.40 0.34
N LEU A 181 18.71 -5.34 0.44
CA LEU A 181 19.62 -6.25 -0.27
C LEU A 181 19.41 -7.74 0.10
N PRO A 182 19.46 -8.14 1.38
CA PRO A 182 19.24 -9.55 1.74
C PRO A 182 17.82 -10.02 1.42
N SER A 183 16.81 -9.14 1.51
CA SER A 183 15.44 -9.48 1.09
C SER A 183 15.34 -9.74 -0.41
N ALA A 184 16.04 -8.96 -1.24
CA ALA A 184 16.10 -9.18 -2.68
C ALA A 184 16.80 -10.50 -3.02
N MET A 185 17.92 -10.80 -2.37
CA MET A 185 18.65 -12.06 -2.54
C MET A 185 17.75 -13.25 -2.17
N ALA A 186 17.09 -13.20 -1.02
CA ALA A 186 16.15 -14.23 -0.59
C ALA A 186 14.96 -14.39 -1.55
N ALA A 187 14.39 -13.28 -2.02
CA ALA A 187 13.29 -13.31 -2.99
C ALA A 187 13.71 -13.98 -4.30
N HIS A 188 14.93 -13.73 -4.78
CA HIS A 188 15.46 -14.38 -5.98
C HIS A 188 15.75 -15.88 -5.75
N LEU A 189 16.25 -16.27 -4.58
CA LEU A 189 16.43 -17.69 -4.23
C LEU A 189 15.11 -18.47 -4.21
N VAL A 190 14.03 -17.85 -3.73
CA VAL A 190 12.69 -18.46 -3.69
C VAL A 190 12.02 -18.43 -5.07
N TYR A 191 12.26 -17.38 -5.86
CA TYR A 191 11.66 -17.17 -7.18
C TYR A 191 12.74 -16.90 -8.25
N PRO A 192 13.50 -17.92 -8.66
CA PRO A 192 14.65 -17.74 -9.55
C PRO A 192 14.27 -17.17 -10.93
N ASP A 193 13.05 -17.44 -11.40
CA ASP A 193 12.56 -16.99 -12.70
C ASP A 193 11.93 -15.60 -12.69
N ARG A 194 11.83 -14.95 -11.51
CA ARG A 194 11.25 -13.60 -11.38
C ARG A 194 12.37 -12.56 -11.32
N PRO A 195 12.28 -11.47 -12.09
CA PRO A 195 13.21 -10.37 -11.93
C PRO A 195 13.00 -9.70 -10.56
N VAL A 196 14.09 -9.46 -9.85
CA VAL A 196 14.09 -8.83 -8.53
C VAL A 196 14.97 -7.59 -8.57
N ILE A 197 14.48 -6.48 -8.02
CA ILE A 197 15.25 -5.25 -7.83
C ILE A 197 15.31 -4.93 -6.34
N SER A 198 16.53 -4.72 -5.83
CA SER A 198 16.75 -4.12 -4.52
C SER A 198 16.87 -2.61 -4.66
N VAL A 199 16.09 -1.85 -3.88
CA VAL A 199 16.22 -0.39 -3.80
C VAL A 199 16.69 -0.03 -2.39
N CYS A 200 17.93 0.41 -2.30
CA CYS A 200 18.57 0.72 -1.03
C CYS A 200 18.97 2.19 -0.97
N GLY A 201 18.88 2.76 0.23
CA GLY A 201 19.64 3.97 0.56
C GLY A 201 21.11 3.62 0.72
N ASP A 202 21.98 4.61 0.63
CA ASP A 202 23.43 4.48 0.84
C ASP A 202 23.78 3.86 2.19
N GLY A 203 23.24 4.40 3.28
CA GLY A 203 23.51 3.92 4.64
C GLY A 203 22.99 2.50 4.87
N GLY A 204 21.78 2.20 4.37
CA GLY A 204 21.20 0.86 4.50
C GLY A 204 21.94 -0.19 3.68
N PHE A 205 22.30 0.14 2.43
CA PHE A 205 23.13 -0.73 1.60
C PHE A 205 24.47 -1.07 2.27
N MET A 206 25.15 -0.07 2.85
CA MET A 206 26.44 -0.26 3.50
C MET A 206 26.39 -1.22 4.70
N MET A 207 25.24 -1.36 5.38
CA MET A 207 25.10 -2.28 6.51
C MET A 207 25.27 -3.76 6.12
N ASN A 208 24.90 -4.12 4.89
CA ASN A 208 24.94 -5.50 4.39
C ASN A 208 25.68 -5.63 3.05
N SER A 209 26.49 -4.65 2.67
CA SER A 209 27.22 -4.63 1.40
C SER A 209 28.22 -5.78 1.25
N GLN A 210 28.66 -6.38 2.35
CA GLN A 210 29.55 -7.54 2.38
C GLN A 210 28.93 -8.83 1.81
N GLU A 211 27.61 -8.86 1.59
CA GLU A 211 26.89 -10.03 1.05
C GLU A 211 26.93 -10.10 -0.49
N LEU A 212 27.43 -9.06 -1.17
CA LEU A 212 27.65 -9.01 -2.63
C LEU A 212 28.94 -9.75 -3.04
#